data_AF-B7IHP9-F1
#
_entry.id   AF-B7IHP9-F1
#
_cell.length_a   1.000
_cell.length_b   1.000
_cell.length_c   1.000
_cell.angle_alpha   90.00
_cell.angle_beta   90.00
_cell.angle_gamma   90.00
#
_symmetry.space_group_name_H-M   'P 1'
#
loop_
_entity.id
_entity.type
_entity.pdbx_description
1 polymer ?
#
loop_
_entity_poly.entity_id
_entity_poly.type
_entity_poly.pdbx_seq_one_letter_code
_entity_poly.pdbx_strand_id
1 'polypeptide(L)'
;MKAKKGDWVQIEKLLLKPEERTAPLPDDTKKVPLKMRVKGFLQNEEANIGDEVEILTLIGRRVTGTLVAINPKYEHDFGEPVPELLTIGIELRKILEGDSDA
;
A
#
# COMPACT_ATOMS: atom_id res chain seq x y z
N MET A 1 -8.58 6.38 -14.53
CA MET A 1 -8.13 7.42 -13.58
C MET A 1 -6.65 7.19 -13.32
N LYS A 2 -5.84 8.25 -13.30
CA LYS A 2 -4.37 8.17 -13.14
C LYS A 2 -4.01 8.66 -11.73
N ALA A 3 -3.18 7.90 -11.02
CA ALA A 3 -2.61 8.31 -9.76
C ALA A 3 -1.46 9.29 -10.00
N LYS A 4 -1.24 10.20 -9.06
CA LYS A 4 -0.12 11.14 -9.03
C LYS A 4 0.73 10.93 -7.79
N LYS A 5 1.97 11.39 -7.84
CA LYS A 5 2.88 11.35 -6.69
C LYS A 5 2.22 11.90 -5.43
N GLY A 6 2.36 11.20 -4.32
CA GLY A 6 1.74 11.55 -3.06
C GLY A 6 0.29 11.05 -2.90
N ASP A 7 -0.34 10.51 -3.94
CA ASP A 7 -1.66 9.87 -3.78
C ASP A 7 -1.55 8.64 -2.89
N TRP A 8 -2.58 8.44 -2.06
CA TRP A 8 -2.72 7.23 -1.27
C TRP A 8 -3.24 6.10 -2.16
N VAL A 9 -2.41 5.08 -2.33
CA VAL A 9 -2.69 3.98 -3.27
C VAL A 9 -2.51 2.63 -2.58
N GLN A 10 -3.03 1.58 -3.21
CA GLN A 10 -2.74 0.19 -2.83
C GLN A 10 -2.02 -0.51 -3.97
N ILE A 11 -0.94 -1.20 -3.60
CA ILE A 11 -0.23 -2.12 -4.48
C ILE A 11 -0.52 -3.57 -4.09
N GLU A 12 -0.46 -4.45 -5.09
CA GLU A 12 -0.46 -5.90 -4.91
C GLU A 12 0.84 -6.49 -5.47
N LYS A 13 1.38 -7.52 -4.80
CA LYS A 13 2.50 -8.30 -5.31
C LYS A 13 2.29 -9.78 -5.03
N LEU A 14 2.49 -10.62 -6.03
CA LEU A 14 2.59 -12.06 -5.86
C LEU A 14 3.90 -12.38 -5.10
N LEU A 15 3.80 -12.96 -3.91
CA LEU A 15 4.97 -13.36 -3.13
C LEU A 15 5.33 -14.83 -3.38
N LEU A 16 4.34 -15.71 -3.35
CA LEU A 16 4.51 -17.15 -3.60
C LEU A 16 3.35 -17.65 -4.46
N LYS A 17 3.68 -18.39 -5.51
CA LYS A 17 2.72 -19.20 -6.25
C LYS A 17 2.23 -20.37 -5.38
N PRO A 18 1.06 -20.97 -5.68
CA PRO A 18 0.56 -22.15 -4.97
C PRO A 18 1.64 -23.24 -4.75
N GLU A 19 2.42 -23.55 -5.78
CA GLU A 19 3.50 -24.55 -5.75
C GLU A 19 4.71 -24.18 -4.88
N GLU A 20 4.90 -22.89 -4.57
CA GLU A 20 5.98 -22.39 -3.72
C GLU A 20 5.56 -22.30 -2.24
N ARG A 21 4.28 -22.59 -1.93
CA ARG A 21 3.74 -22.57 -0.56
C ARG A 21 4.05 -23.88 0.16
N THR A 22 5.07 -23.85 1.00
CA THR A 22 5.41 -24.96 1.90
C THR A 22 4.63 -24.84 3.23
N ALA A 23 4.80 -25.82 4.13
CA ALA A 23 4.10 -26.01 5.41
C ALA A 23 2.77 -26.79 5.32
N PRO A 24 2.31 -27.41 6.43
CA PRO A 24 1.01 -28.10 6.49
C PRO A 24 -0.13 -27.08 6.46
N LEU A 25 -0.46 -26.60 5.26
CA LEU A 25 -1.60 -25.73 5.01
C LEU A 25 -2.89 -26.56 4.77
N PRO A 26 -4.07 -26.04 5.13
CA PRO A 26 -5.35 -26.60 4.67
C PRO A 26 -5.40 -26.67 3.15
N ASP A 27 -6.13 -27.66 2.61
CA ASP A 27 -6.13 -27.95 1.17
C ASP A 27 -6.62 -26.78 0.31
N ASP A 28 -7.58 -26.00 0.80
CA ASP A 28 -8.06 -24.83 0.05
C ASP A 28 -7.05 -23.69 0.02
N THR A 29 -6.28 -23.52 1.09
CA THR A 29 -5.20 -22.53 1.15
C THR A 29 -4.04 -22.89 0.22
N LYS A 30 -3.74 -24.18 0.03
CA LYS A 30 -2.68 -24.63 -0.91
C LYS A 30 -2.98 -24.28 -2.36
N LYS A 31 -4.26 -24.20 -2.74
CA LYS A 31 -4.69 -23.97 -4.13
C LYS A 31 -4.56 -22.51 -4.59
N VAL A 32 -4.28 -21.58 -3.67
CA VAL A 32 -4.25 -20.14 -3.97
C VAL A 32 -2.88 -19.52 -3.67
N PRO A 33 -2.45 -18.50 -4.44
CA PRO A 33 -1.18 -17.82 -4.20
C PRO A 33 -1.16 -17.03 -2.90
N LEU A 34 0.05 -16.79 -2.37
CA LEU A 34 0.26 -15.77 -1.35
C LEU A 34 0.52 -14.43 -2.02
N LYS A 35 -0.36 -13.46 -1.77
CA LYS A 35 -0.26 -12.09 -2.29
C LYS A 35 -0.06 -11.12 -1.14
N MET A 36 0.84 -10.16 -1.34
CA MET A 36 0.98 -8.99 -0.49
C MET A 36 0.05 -7.89 -1.00
N ARG A 37 -0.68 -7.23 -0.10
CA ARG A 37 -1.39 -5.98 -0.38
C ARG A 37 -0.96 -4.95 0.64
N VAL A 38 -0.43 -3.83 0.18
CA VAL A 38 0.08 -2.77 1.04
C VAL A 38 -0.39 -1.43 0.50
N LYS A 39 -0.77 -0.54 1.41
CA LYS A 39 -1.13 0.84 1.09
C LYS A 39 0.05 1.78 1.40
N GLY A 40 0.18 2.85 0.64
CA GLY A 40 1.22 3.86 0.83
C GLY A 40 1.06 5.02 -0.14
N PHE A 41 1.96 5.99 -0.03
CA PHE A 41 2.01 7.16 -0.89
C PHE A 41 2.81 6.86 -2.16
N LEU A 42 2.19 7.06 -3.33
CA LEU A 42 2.84 6.85 -4.62
C LEU A 42 4.11 7.70 -4.75
N GLN A 43 5.21 7.10 -5.21
CA GLN A 43 6.50 7.79 -5.42
C GLN A 43 6.74 8.20 -6.88
N ASN A 44 6.12 7.49 -7.83
CA ASN A 44 6.13 7.85 -9.24
C ASN A 44 5.39 9.18 -9.47
N GLU A 45 5.81 9.98 -10.45
CA GLU A 45 5.11 11.23 -10.81
C GLU A 45 3.66 10.97 -11.20
N GLU A 46 3.42 9.88 -11.93
CA GLU A 46 2.10 9.44 -12.35
C GLU A 46 2.08 7.92 -12.65
N ALA A 47 0.92 7.27 -12.48
CA ALA A 47 0.74 5.84 -12.77
C ALA A 47 -0.72 5.46 -13.05
N ASN A 48 -0.94 4.44 -13.87
CA ASN A 48 -2.25 3.83 -14.11
C ASN A 48 -2.41 2.54 -13.31
N ILE A 49 -3.66 2.17 -13.04
CA ILE A 49 -3.98 0.83 -12.49
C ILE A 49 -3.40 -0.24 -13.42
N GLY A 50 -2.65 -1.18 -12.85
CA GLY A 50 -1.92 -2.22 -13.58
C GLY A 50 -0.43 -1.93 -13.77
N ASP A 51 0.03 -0.70 -13.58
CA ASP A 51 1.45 -0.35 -13.68
C ASP A 51 2.24 -0.86 -12.45
N GLU A 52 3.51 -1.20 -12.63
CA GLU A 52 4.43 -1.43 -11.52
C GLU A 52 4.91 -0.08 -10.96
N VAL A 53 4.74 0.12 -9.66
CA VAL A 53 5.02 1.38 -8.97
C VAL A 53 5.79 1.16 -7.67
N GLU A 54 6.41 2.23 -7.17
CA GLU A 54 6.95 2.28 -5.81
C GLU A 54 6.04 3.13 -4.90
N ILE A 55 5.81 2.65 -3.68
CA ILE A 55 5.12 3.39 -2.63
C ILE A 55 6.02 3.62 -1.41
N LEU A 56 5.77 4.71 -0.69
CA LEU A 56 6.29 4.95 0.65
C LEU A 56 5.19 4.67 1.69
N THR A 57 5.42 3.72 2.58
CA THR A 57 4.48 3.38 3.65
C THR A 57 4.52 4.41 4.80
N LEU A 58 3.49 4.43 5.65
CA LEU A 58 3.41 5.30 6.83
C LEU A 58 4.57 5.14 7.82
N ILE A 59 5.29 4.01 7.77
CA ILE A 59 6.45 3.71 8.62
C ILE A 59 7.78 3.85 7.87
N GLY A 60 7.79 4.52 6.72
CA GLY A 60 9.02 4.88 5.99
C GLY A 60 9.61 3.78 5.10
N ARG A 61 8.94 2.64 4.91
CA ARG A 61 9.41 1.59 3.98
C ARG A 61 9.07 1.94 2.54
N ARG A 62 10.02 1.75 1.62
CA ARG A 62 9.79 1.73 0.16
C ARG A 62 9.43 0.32 -0.29
N VAL A 63 8.35 0.17 -1.05
CA VAL A 63 7.83 -1.14 -1.49
C VAL A 63 7.36 -1.03 -2.93
N THR A 64 7.72 -2.00 -3.76
CA THR A 64 7.26 -2.09 -5.16
C THR A 64 6.15 -3.13 -5.34
N GLY A 65 5.25 -2.86 -6.28
CA GLY A 65 4.19 -3.78 -6.68
C GLY A 65 3.29 -3.18 -7.76
N THR A 66 2.29 -3.94 -8.18
CA THR A 66 1.31 -3.50 -9.17
C THR A 66 0.26 -2.60 -8.53
N LEU A 67 0.03 -1.41 -9.09
CA LEU A 67 -1.01 -0.49 -8.64
C LEU A 67 -2.39 -1.08 -8.89
N VAL A 68 -3.17 -1.32 -7.82
CA VAL A 68 -4.50 -1.96 -7.93
C VAL A 68 -5.66 -1.05 -7.50
N ALA A 69 -5.40 0.03 -6.75
CA ALA A 69 -6.42 1.00 -6.37
C ALA A 69 -5.83 2.36 -5.99
N ILE A 70 -6.62 3.42 -6.18
CA ILE A 70 -6.34 4.80 -5.77
C ILE A 70 -7.38 5.19 -4.72
N ASN A 71 -6.95 5.77 -3.60
CA ASN A 71 -7.78 6.07 -2.43
C ASN A 71 -8.73 4.92 -2.02
N PRO A 72 -8.22 3.71 -1.78
CA PRO A 72 -9.07 2.54 -1.55
C PRO A 72 -9.77 2.59 -0.19
N LYS A 73 -11.10 2.59 -0.23
CA LYS A 73 -11.95 2.34 0.93
C LYS A 73 -11.83 0.91 1.46
N TYR A 74 -12.24 0.69 2.70
CA TYR A 74 -12.47 -0.65 3.21
C TYR A 74 -13.88 -1.10 2.83
N GLU A 75 -14.01 -2.26 2.20
CA GLU A 75 -15.32 -2.79 1.77
C GLU A 75 -16.20 -3.22 2.97
N HIS A 76 -15.56 -3.59 4.08
CA HIS A 76 -16.22 -3.83 5.36
C HIS A 76 -16.34 -2.49 6.13
N ASP A 77 -17.26 -1.66 5.63
CA ASP A 77 -17.68 -0.32 6.08
C ASP A 77 -16.93 0.36 7.25
N PHE A 78 -15.77 0.97 6.93
CA PHE A 78 -15.11 1.98 7.78
C PHE A 78 -15.14 3.38 7.12
N GLY A 79 -16.04 3.60 6.18
CA GLY A 79 -16.09 4.82 5.37
C GLY A 79 -14.95 4.98 4.36
N GLU A 80 -14.93 6.15 3.72
CA GLU A 80 -13.89 6.55 2.78
C GLU A 80 -12.61 6.99 3.51
N PRO A 81 -11.41 6.81 2.92
CA PRO A 81 -10.18 7.33 3.50
C PRO A 81 -10.25 8.85 3.67
N VAL A 82 -9.99 9.35 4.88
CA VAL A 82 -9.90 10.79 5.18
C VAL A 82 -8.45 11.25 4.96
N PRO A 83 -8.15 12.04 3.90
CA PRO A 83 -6.78 12.39 3.52
C PRO A 83 -5.96 13.03 4.64
N GLU A 84 -6.57 13.92 5.43
CA GLU A 84 -5.93 14.64 6.53
C GLU A 84 -5.42 13.70 7.64
N LEU A 85 -6.09 12.55 7.82
CA LEU A 85 -5.68 11.55 8.81
C LEU A 85 -4.56 10.63 8.29
N LEU A 86 -4.25 10.66 7.00
CA LEU A 86 -3.19 9.82 6.42
C LEU A 86 -1.80 10.35 6.76
N THR A 87 -1.63 11.67 6.86
CA THR A 87 -0.30 12.31 7.02
C THR A 87 -0.01 12.75 8.45
N ILE A 88 -1.03 12.99 9.29
CA ILE A 88 -0.89 13.55 10.64
C ILE A 88 0.11 12.78 11.53
N GLY A 89 0.16 11.46 11.42
CA GLY A 89 1.10 10.65 12.21
C GLY A 89 2.57 10.83 11.76
N ILE A 90 2.79 11.13 10.49
CA ILE A 90 4.13 11.43 9.94
C ILE A 90 4.53 12.85 10.35
N GLU A 91 3.63 13.81 10.19
CA GLU A 91 3.82 15.22 10.57
C GLU A 91 4.14 15.33 12.07
N LEU A 92 3.35 14.71 12.94
CA LEU A 92 3.57 14.74 14.38
C LEU A 92 4.95 14.19 14.77
N ARG A 93 5.41 13.10 14.13
CA ARG A 93 6.75 12.56 14.42
C ARG A 93 7.84 13.56 14.05
N LYS A 94 7.74 14.22 12.90
CA LYS A 94 8.70 15.25 12.49
C LYS A 94 8.76 16.40 13.49
N ILE A 95 7.59 16.90 13.94
CA ILE A 95 7.50 17.94 14.97
C ILE A 95 8.20 17.49 16.27
N LEU A 96 7.93 16.26 16.73
CA LEU A 96 8.53 15.72 17.95
C LEU A 96 10.05 15.48 17.83
N GLU A 97 10.54 15.20 16.62
CA GLU A 97 11.98 15.06 16.31
C GLU A 97 12.70 16.41 16.15
N GLY A 98 11.98 17.53 16.24
CA GLY A 98 12.53 18.89 16.19
C GLY A 98 12.55 19.52 14.80
N ASP A 99 11.82 18.96 13.83
CA ASP A 99 11.63 19.55 12.51
C ASP A 99 10.60 20.69 12.61
N SER A 100 11.06 21.94 12.52
CA SER A 100 10.24 23.14 12.68
C SER A 100 9.41 23.51 11.44
N ASP A 101 9.63 22.81 10.33
CA ASP A 101 9.01 23.07 9.03
C ASP A 101 7.91 22.04 8.65
N ALA A 102 7.48 21.23 9.62
CA ALA A 102 6.48 20.17 9.47
C ALA A 102 5.03 20.67 9.49
#